data_AF-A0A6N7HBP1-F1
#
_entry.id   AF-A0A6N7HBP1-F1
#
_cell.length_a   1.000
_cell.length_b   1.000
_cell.length_c   1.000
_cell.angle_alpha   90.00
_cell.angle_beta   90.00
_cell.angle_gamma   90.00
#
_symmetry.space_group_name_H-M   'P 1'
#
loop_
_entity.id
_entity.type
_entity.pdbx_description
1 polymer ?
#
loop_
_entity_poly.entity_id
_entity_poly.type
_entity_poly.pdbx_seq_one_letter_code
_entity_poly.pdbx_strand_id
1 'polypeptide(L)'
;MTDLASRNHRCRPGYEFRDAIALPGWDEQSVWGYDEGSGSFFAQLWANGSSSDSPEIWLSGVTVTYPWPGSIALEIAERTRADQFEIIHALGLADPKPNTRSTDEIRRKALSVTMAADRTPDPNILGQRLALNWVAGFGSTCPGSLRSWPSEQVPRPAQVDAEHHYVTGRIYRGQDRTVYSGADEALWWALGR
;
A
#
# COMPACT_ATOMS: atom_id res chain seq x y z
N MET A 1 -6.80 -9.72 -22.92
CA MET A 1 -6.85 -8.38 -22.33
C MET A 1 -6.00 -8.41 -21.08
N THR A 2 -4.96 -7.59 -20.99
CA THR A 2 -4.16 -7.43 -19.78
C THR A 2 -5.01 -6.70 -18.74
N ASP A 3 -5.10 -7.24 -17.53
CA ASP A 3 -5.76 -6.56 -16.42
C ASP A 3 -4.98 -5.29 -16.07
N LEU A 4 -5.57 -4.12 -16.31
CA LEU A 4 -4.94 -2.83 -16.04
C LEU A 4 -4.56 -2.71 -14.56
N ALA A 5 -5.32 -3.29 -13.64
CA ALA A 5 -5.08 -3.19 -12.21
C ALA A 5 -3.81 -3.94 -11.74
N SER A 6 -3.29 -4.85 -12.56
CA SER A 6 -2.14 -5.72 -12.21
C SER A 6 -0.97 -5.61 -13.18
N ARG A 7 -1.02 -4.69 -14.15
CA ARG A 7 0.00 -4.56 -15.20
C ARG A 7 1.42 -4.32 -14.67
N ASN A 8 1.53 -3.74 -13.47
CA ASN A 8 2.78 -3.46 -12.77
C ASN A 8 2.93 -4.24 -11.45
N HIS A 9 2.13 -5.29 -11.21
CA HIS A 9 2.15 -6.03 -9.94
C HIS A 9 3.55 -6.56 -9.56
N ARG A 10 4.34 -6.90 -10.57
CA ARG A 10 5.72 -7.39 -10.42
C ARG A 10 6.78 -6.29 -10.45
N CYS A 11 6.41 -5.02 -10.53
CA CYS A 11 7.39 -3.94 -10.57
C CYS A 11 8.21 -3.92 -9.27
N ARG A 12 9.52 -3.75 -9.42
CA ARG A 12 10.50 -3.68 -8.34
C ARG A 12 11.53 -2.61 -8.70
N PRO A 13 12.26 -2.05 -7.72
CA PRO A 13 13.35 -1.12 -8.01
C PRO A 13 14.40 -1.76 -8.93
N GLY A 14 15.07 -0.94 -9.72
CA GLY A 14 16.25 -1.32 -10.50
C GLY A 14 16.04 -1.46 -12.00
N TYR A 15 14.83 -1.20 -12.52
CA TYR A 15 14.58 -1.13 -13.96
C TYR A 15 13.74 0.08 -14.31
N GLU A 16 14.24 0.91 -15.23
CA GLU A 16 13.56 2.10 -15.69
C GLU A 16 12.25 1.72 -16.37
N PHE A 17 11.17 2.40 -15.98
CA PHE A 17 9.91 2.31 -16.69
C PHE A 17 9.08 3.57 -16.48
N ARG A 18 8.10 3.76 -17.37
CA ARG A 18 7.09 4.79 -17.27
C ARG A 18 5.77 4.20 -17.74
N ASP A 19 4.71 4.46 -16.97
CA ASP A 19 3.37 4.00 -17.28
C ASP A 19 2.33 5.05 -16.88
N ALA A 20 1.16 4.98 -17.52
CA ALA A 20 0.03 5.85 -17.19
C ALA A 20 -0.50 5.55 -15.78
N ILE A 21 -1.13 6.53 -15.14
CA ILE A 21 -1.88 6.35 -13.89
C ILE A 21 -3.38 6.38 -14.24
N ALA A 22 -4.09 5.28 -13.99
CA ALA A 22 -5.53 5.19 -14.23
C ALA A 22 -6.34 5.56 -12.97
N LEU A 23 -6.05 6.72 -12.37
CA LEU A 23 -6.67 7.18 -11.12
C LEU A 23 -7.80 8.18 -11.43
N PRO A 24 -9.05 7.92 -11.04
CA PRO A 24 -10.16 8.82 -11.34
C PRO A 24 -9.89 10.27 -10.91
N GLY A 25 -10.08 11.21 -11.83
CA GLY A 25 -9.83 12.63 -11.60
C GLY A 25 -8.37 13.06 -11.84
N TRP A 26 -7.49 12.10 -12.14
CA TRP A 26 -6.07 12.30 -12.42
C TRP A 26 -5.58 11.47 -13.62
N ASP A 27 -6.47 10.85 -14.41
CA ASP A 27 -6.14 9.80 -15.37
C ASP A 27 -5.86 10.26 -16.81
N GLU A 28 -6.04 11.55 -17.12
CA GLU A 28 -5.91 12.05 -18.50
C GLU A 28 -4.47 12.03 -19.04
N GLN A 29 -3.50 12.46 -18.23
CA GLN A 29 -2.09 12.57 -18.66
C GLN A 29 -1.07 12.19 -17.59
N SER A 30 -1.54 11.74 -16.42
CA SER A 30 -0.65 11.40 -15.31
C SER A 30 0.14 10.14 -15.57
N VAL A 31 1.37 10.15 -15.08
CA VAL A 31 2.33 9.06 -15.27
C VAL A 31 3.08 8.77 -13.98
N TRP A 32 3.54 7.54 -13.86
CA TRP A 32 4.44 7.12 -12.79
C TRP A 32 5.49 6.18 -13.36
N GLY A 33 6.51 5.89 -12.56
CA GLY A 33 7.58 5.03 -13.02
C GLY A 33 8.69 4.86 -12.01
N TYR A 34 9.76 4.23 -12.47
CA TYR A 34 11.04 4.17 -11.76
C TYR A 34 12.10 4.82 -12.63
N ASP A 35 12.88 5.71 -12.03
CA ASP A 35 14.03 6.34 -12.66
C ASP A 35 15.30 5.73 -12.08
N GLU A 36 16.07 5.01 -12.91
CA GLU A 36 17.33 4.39 -12.52
C GLU A 36 18.38 5.43 -12.13
N GLY A 37 18.36 6.62 -12.75
CA GLY A 37 19.32 7.68 -12.49
C GLY A 37 19.26 8.21 -11.06
N SER A 38 18.03 8.41 -10.55
CA SER A 38 17.80 8.77 -9.14
C SER A 38 17.63 7.57 -8.21
N GLY A 39 17.51 6.36 -8.74
CA GLY A 39 17.24 5.14 -7.97
C GLY A 39 15.88 5.17 -7.25
N SER A 40 14.90 5.90 -7.78
CA SER A 40 13.65 6.21 -7.10
C SER A 40 12.44 6.03 -8.01
N PHE A 41 11.31 5.65 -7.41
CA PHE A 41 10.01 5.84 -8.06
C PHE A 41 9.69 7.34 -8.18
N PHE A 42 8.93 7.68 -9.22
CA PHE A 42 8.42 9.03 -9.47
C PHE A 42 6.94 8.99 -9.86
N ALA A 43 6.26 10.13 -9.71
CA ALA A 43 4.92 10.33 -10.24
C ALA A 43 4.71 11.79 -10.63
N GLN A 44 4.04 12.01 -11.74
CA GLN A 44 3.60 13.32 -12.21
C GLN A 44 2.10 13.23 -12.41
N LEU A 45 1.36 14.01 -11.63
CA LEU A 45 -0.10 13.97 -11.64
C LEU A 45 -0.67 15.30 -12.09
N TRP A 46 -1.54 15.21 -13.09
CA TRP A 46 -2.37 16.31 -13.56
C TRP A 46 -3.82 16.07 -13.16
N ALA A 47 -4.46 17.07 -12.56
CA ALA A 47 -5.90 17.00 -12.34
C ALA A 47 -6.61 16.99 -13.71
N ASN A 48 -7.66 16.17 -13.86
CA ASN A 48 -8.41 16.11 -15.11
C ASN A 48 -8.99 17.49 -15.48
N GLY A 49 -8.90 17.84 -16.76
CA GLY A 49 -9.26 19.17 -17.26
C GLY A 49 -8.24 20.27 -16.98
N SER A 50 -7.10 19.96 -16.36
CA SER A 50 -6.00 20.92 -16.24
C SER A 50 -5.40 21.23 -17.60
N SER A 51 -5.24 22.52 -17.91
CA SER A 51 -4.54 23.01 -19.10
C SER A 51 -3.10 23.41 -18.79
N SER A 52 -2.56 23.02 -17.63
CA SER A 52 -1.20 23.37 -17.21
C SER A 52 -0.16 22.51 -17.90
N ASP A 53 0.91 23.13 -18.40
CA ASP A 53 2.08 22.42 -18.94
C ASP A 53 2.89 21.71 -17.85
N SER A 54 2.67 22.05 -16.58
CA SER A 54 3.33 21.43 -15.41
C SER A 54 2.32 20.68 -14.56
N PRO A 55 2.68 19.52 -13.97
CA PRO A 55 1.77 18.77 -13.13
C PRO A 55 1.51 19.51 -11.82
N GLU A 56 0.29 19.39 -11.29
CA GLU A 56 -0.03 19.91 -9.96
C GLU A 56 0.74 19.17 -8.86
N ILE A 57 1.03 17.89 -9.08
CA ILE A 57 1.83 17.08 -8.15
C ILE A 57 3.01 16.46 -8.92
N TRP A 58 4.22 16.90 -8.60
CA TRP A 58 5.46 16.30 -9.06
C TRP A 58 6.19 15.63 -7.90
N LEU A 59 6.17 14.30 -7.87
CA LEU A 59 6.91 13.48 -6.91
C LEU A 59 8.16 12.95 -7.61
N SER A 60 9.33 13.37 -7.14
CA SER A 60 10.61 12.91 -7.68
C SER A 60 11.59 12.54 -6.59
N GLY A 61 12.49 11.61 -6.94
CA GLY A 61 13.60 11.16 -6.11
C GLY A 61 14.61 12.24 -5.70
N VAL A 62 14.47 13.48 -6.19
CA VAL A 62 15.43 14.59 -5.98
C VAL A 62 15.40 15.09 -4.55
N THR A 63 14.22 15.29 -3.97
CA THR A 63 14.06 15.81 -2.59
C THR A 63 13.72 14.71 -1.61
N VAL A 64 12.91 13.75 -2.03
CA VAL A 64 12.48 12.61 -1.23
C VAL A 64 12.63 11.37 -2.07
N THR A 65 13.39 10.38 -1.58
CA THR A 65 13.52 9.09 -2.27
C THR A 65 12.28 8.23 -2.02
N TYR A 66 11.74 7.66 -3.08
CA TYR A 66 10.67 6.66 -3.04
C TYR A 66 11.26 5.32 -3.48
N PRO A 67 11.90 4.57 -2.57
CA PRO A 67 12.67 3.36 -2.93
C PRO A 67 11.81 2.14 -3.25
N TRP A 68 10.48 2.19 -3.08
CA TRP A 68 9.57 1.07 -3.32
C TRP A 68 8.25 1.58 -3.92
N PRO A 69 7.50 0.78 -4.73
CA PRO A 69 6.22 1.22 -5.29
C PRO A 69 5.21 1.65 -4.22
N GLY A 70 5.19 0.94 -3.08
CA GLY A 70 4.35 1.32 -1.95
C GLY A 70 4.69 2.69 -1.37
N SER A 71 5.96 3.11 -1.44
CA SER A 71 6.41 4.40 -0.91
C SER A 71 5.87 5.57 -1.74
N ILE A 72 5.85 5.45 -3.08
CA ILE A 72 5.25 6.48 -3.95
C ILE A 72 3.73 6.46 -3.86
N ALA A 73 3.10 5.28 -3.75
CA ALA A 73 1.66 5.14 -3.58
C ALA A 73 1.17 5.86 -2.30
N LEU A 74 1.89 5.73 -1.17
CA LEU A 74 1.60 6.47 0.06
C LEU A 74 1.54 7.99 -0.17
N GLU A 75 2.57 8.53 -0.83
CA GLU A 75 2.65 9.97 -1.07
C GLU A 75 1.54 10.44 -2.02
N ILE A 76 1.21 9.66 -3.05
CA ILE A 76 0.04 9.94 -3.91
C ILE A 76 -1.25 9.98 -3.08
N ALA A 77 -1.45 9.01 -2.18
CA ALA A 77 -2.63 8.96 -1.32
C ALA A 77 -2.74 10.16 -0.37
N GLU A 78 -1.61 10.63 0.15
CA GLU A 78 -1.52 11.82 1.02
C GLU A 78 -1.84 13.11 0.25
N ARG A 79 -1.36 13.24 -0.99
CA ARG A 79 -1.51 14.46 -1.81
C ARG A 79 -2.88 14.57 -2.49
N THR A 80 -3.39 13.47 -3.01
CA THR A 80 -4.66 13.44 -3.78
C THR A 80 -5.88 13.23 -2.90
N ARG A 81 -5.70 12.64 -1.70
CA ARG A 81 -6.77 12.12 -0.84
C ARG A 81 -7.68 11.09 -1.52
N ALA A 82 -7.29 10.57 -2.70
CA ALA A 82 -8.04 9.53 -3.41
C ALA A 82 -8.05 8.22 -2.62
N ASP A 83 -8.95 7.30 -2.94
CA ASP A 83 -9.06 6.04 -2.18
C ASP A 83 -7.79 5.19 -2.27
N GLN A 84 -7.41 4.57 -1.15
CA GLN A 84 -6.18 3.78 -1.00
C GLN A 84 -6.14 2.63 -2.00
N PHE A 85 -7.29 1.96 -2.14
CA PHE A 85 -7.43 0.78 -2.97
C PHE A 85 -7.47 1.19 -4.46
N GLU A 86 -8.14 2.29 -4.78
CA GLU A 86 -8.13 2.86 -6.13
C GLU A 86 -6.72 3.24 -6.60
N ILE A 87 -5.87 3.79 -5.73
CA ILE A 87 -4.49 4.15 -6.09
C ILE A 87 -3.67 2.91 -6.46
N ILE A 88 -3.74 1.83 -5.67
CA ILE A 88 -3.02 0.58 -5.97
C ILE A 88 -3.48 0.00 -7.32
N HIS A 89 -4.79 0.06 -7.61
CA HIS A 89 -5.34 -0.33 -8.90
C HIS A 89 -4.89 0.59 -10.04
N ALA A 90 -4.91 1.91 -9.83
CA ALA A 90 -4.56 2.91 -10.83
C ALA A 90 -3.11 2.79 -11.30
N LEU A 91 -2.20 2.51 -10.34
CA LEU A 91 -0.79 2.24 -10.60
C LEU A 91 -0.55 0.85 -11.21
N GLY A 92 -1.55 -0.03 -11.20
CA GLY A 92 -1.41 -1.38 -11.73
C GLY A 92 -0.69 -2.34 -10.77
N LEU A 93 -0.68 -2.06 -9.47
CA LEU A 93 0.06 -2.81 -8.46
C LEU A 93 -0.70 -4.01 -7.88
N ALA A 94 -2.02 -4.05 -8.02
CA ALA A 94 -2.87 -5.04 -7.36
C ALA A 94 -2.48 -6.47 -7.76
N ASP A 95 -2.52 -7.41 -6.82
CA ASP A 95 -2.48 -8.84 -7.14
C ASP A 95 -3.66 -9.19 -8.07
N PRO A 96 -3.42 -9.83 -9.24
CA PRO A 96 -4.49 -10.23 -10.15
C PRO A 96 -5.42 -11.30 -9.57
N LYS A 97 -5.00 -12.02 -8.52
CA LYS A 97 -5.78 -13.06 -7.84
C LYS A 97 -5.58 -12.97 -6.32
N PRO A 98 -6.00 -11.86 -5.70
CA PRO A 98 -5.78 -11.65 -4.28
C PRO A 98 -6.59 -12.67 -3.50
N ASN A 99 -5.93 -13.34 -2.55
CA ASN A 99 -6.57 -14.33 -1.68
C ASN A 99 -6.15 -14.09 -0.24
N THR A 100 -6.99 -14.51 0.71
CA THR A 100 -6.65 -14.53 2.12
C THR A 100 -6.85 -15.94 2.68
N ARG A 101 -6.14 -16.24 3.77
CA ARG A 101 -6.44 -17.39 4.63
C ARG A 101 -7.89 -17.29 5.15
N SER A 102 -8.44 -18.40 5.66
CA SER A 102 -9.84 -18.40 6.10
C SER A 102 -10.07 -17.44 7.28
N THR A 103 -11.30 -16.92 7.41
CA THR A 103 -11.65 -16.02 8.51
C THR A 103 -11.38 -16.64 9.89
N ASP A 104 -11.61 -17.94 10.06
CA ASP A 104 -11.35 -18.65 11.32
C ASP A 104 -9.85 -18.80 11.63
N GLU A 105 -9.01 -19.02 10.61
CA GLU A 105 -7.55 -19.00 10.79
C GLU A 105 -7.05 -17.62 11.19
N ILE A 106 -7.52 -16.59 10.50
CA ILE A 106 -7.15 -15.19 10.76
C ILE A 106 -7.56 -14.79 12.17
N ARG A 107 -8.80 -15.07 12.58
CA ARG A 107 -9.30 -14.73 13.93
C ARG A 107 -8.53 -15.46 15.02
N ARG A 108 -8.22 -16.75 14.86
CA ARG A 108 -7.41 -17.50 15.82
C ARG A 108 -6.00 -16.92 15.95
N LYS A 109 -5.37 -16.57 14.83
CA LYS A 109 -4.03 -15.94 14.84
C LYS A 109 -4.07 -14.55 15.48
N ALA A 110 -5.08 -13.72 15.16
CA ALA A 110 -5.28 -12.40 15.74
C ALA A 110 -5.43 -12.45 17.27
N LEU A 111 -6.21 -13.41 17.78
CA LEU A 111 -6.36 -13.63 19.22
C LEU A 111 -5.04 -14.06 19.86
N SER A 112 -4.33 -15.02 19.25
CA SER A 112 -3.02 -15.49 19.75
C SER A 112 -1.99 -14.36 19.82
N VAL A 113 -1.93 -13.48 18.82
CA VAL A 113 -1.00 -12.34 18.78
C VAL A 113 -1.41 -11.27 19.79
N THR A 114 -2.70 -11.02 19.96
CA THR A 114 -3.20 -10.09 20.99
C THR A 114 -2.77 -10.55 22.39
N MET A 115 -2.96 -11.84 22.71
CA MET A 115 -2.50 -12.40 23.99
C MET A 115 -0.98 -12.31 24.19
N ALA A 116 -0.19 -12.38 23.11
CA ALA A 116 1.26 -12.22 23.19
C ALA A 116 1.64 -10.75 23.44
N ALA A 117 1.00 -9.81 22.74
CA ALA A 117 1.23 -8.37 22.88
C ALA A 117 0.96 -7.88 24.32
N ASP A 118 -0.07 -8.42 24.97
CA ASP A 118 -0.45 -8.03 26.33
C ASP A 118 0.57 -8.53 27.39
N ARG A 119 1.36 -9.56 27.07
CA ARG A 119 2.39 -10.12 27.97
C ARG A 119 3.75 -9.46 27.81
N THR A 120 4.07 -8.98 26.61
CA THR A 120 5.40 -8.45 26.30
C THR A 120 5.27 -7.26 25.36
N PRO A 121 5.66 -6.05 25.80
CA PRO A 121 5.69 -4.87 24.94
C PRO A 121 6.77 -5.02 23.87
N ASP A 122 6.40 -5.56 22.72
CA ASP A 122 7.26 -5.71 21.55
C ASP A 122 6.64 -4.97 20.36
N PRO A 123 7.34 -3.97 19.77
CA PRO A 123 6.83 -3.23 18.62
C PRO A 123 6.51 -4.10 17.39
N ASN A 124 7.24 -5.18 17.16
CA ASN A 124 6.94 -6.11 16.07
C ASN A 124 5.62 -6.85 16.34
N ILE A 125 5.42 -7.36 17.56
CA ILE A 125 4.16 -8.00 17.95
C ILE A 125 2.99 -7.00 17.91
N LEU A 126 3.23 -5.73 18.28
CA LEU A 126 2.25 -4.66 18.13
C LEU A 126 1.83 -4.49 16.66
N GLY A 127 2.78 -4.45 15.74
CA GLY A 127 2.52 -4.39 14.30
C GLY A 127 1.69 -5.56 13.80
N GLN A 128 2.06 -6.79 14.18
CA GLN A 128 1.30 -7.99 13.87
C GLN A 128 -0.14 -7.91 14.40
N ARG A 129 -0.31 -7.44 15.64
CA ARG A 129 -1.62 -7.27 16.29
C ARG A 129 -2.49 -6.29 15.52
N LEU A 130 -1.97 -5.12 15.18
CA LEU A 130 -2.72 -4.08 14.46
C LEU A 130 -3.20 -4.60 13.10
N ALA A 131 -2.31 -5.22 12.32
CA ALA A 131 -2.64 -5.79 11.03
C ALA A 131 -3.67 -6.93 11.12
N LEU A 132 -3.42 -7.94 11.97
CA LEU A 132 -4.31 -9.10 12.07
C LEU A 132 -5.69 -8.75 12.65
N ASN A 133 -5.76 -7.83 13.62
CA ASN A 133 -7.05 -7.37 14.14
C ASN A 133 -7.84 -6.63 13.07
N TRP A 134 -7.18 -5.81 12.24
CA TRP A 134 -7.85 -5.18 11.09
C TRP A 134 -8.36 -6.22 10.09
N VAL A 135 -7.55 -7.19 9.67
CA VAL A 135 -8.00 -8.25 8.75
C VAL A 135 -9.12 -9.11 9.35
N ALA A 136 -9.11 -9.33 10.67
CA ALA A 136 -10.16 -10.06 11.36
C ALA A 136 -11.49 -9.28 11.52
N GLY A 137 -11.50 -7.99 11.16
CA GLY A 137 -12.64 -7.08 11.32
C GLY A 137 -12.73 -6.41 12.70
N PHE A 138 -11.74 -6.59 13.58
CA PHE A 138 -11.71 -5.97 14.91
C PHE A 138 -11.06 -4.57 14.92
N GLY A 139 -10.28 -4.24 13.89
CA GLY A 139 -9.58 -2.95 13.77
C GLY A 139 -10.38 -1.92 12.98
N SER A 140 -10.34 -0.67 13.45
CA SER A 140 -10.97 0.50 12.80
C SER A 140 -9.98 1.42 12.08
N THR A 141 -8.74 0.97 11.89
CA THR A 141 -7.69 1.71 11.18
C THR A 141 -6.94 0.76 10.25
N CYS A 142 -6.77 1.19 9.00
CA CYS A 142 -5.96 0.51 8.00
C CYS A 142 -4.47 0.47 8.40
N PRO A 143 -3.78 -0.68 8.34
CA PRO A 143 -2.46 -0.85 8.94
C PRO A 143 -1.32 -0.17 8.16
N GLY A 144 -1.42 -0.07 6.83
CA GLY A 144 -0.41 0.58 6.01
C GLY A 144 -0.77 2.03 5.76
N SER A 145 -2.03 2.29 5.45
CA SER A 145 -2.43 3.59 4.95
C SER A 145 -2.95 4.55 6.03
N LEU A 146 -3.19 4.02 7.24
CA LEU A 146 -3.63 4.74 8.44
C LEU A 146 -4.99 5.45 8.31
N ARG A 147 -5.77 5.16 7.26
CA ARG A 147 -7.15 5.65 7.17
C ARG A 147 -8.06 4.95 8.15
N SER A 148 -9.08 5.68 8.58
CA SER A 148 -10.21 5.10 9.30
C SER A 148 -10.88 4.04 8.44
N TRP A 149 -11.22 2.93 9.08
CA TRP A 149 -11.89 1.79 8.50
C TRP A 149 -13.18 1.53 9.26
N PRO A 150 -14.29 1.18 8.59
CA PRO A 150 -15.53 0.86 9.28
C PRO A 150 -15.34 -0.28 10.28
N SER A 151 -15.72 -0.04 11.54
CA SER A 151 -15.65 -1.06 12.59
C SER A 151 -16.44 -2.31 12.18
N GLU A 152 -15.96 -3.48 12.58
CA GLU A 152 -16.61 -4.79 12.35
C GLU A 152 -16.68 -5.24 10.87
N GLN A 153 -16.16 -4.42 9.94
CA GLN A 153 -16.05 -4.81 8.53
C GLN A 153 -14.75 -5.57 8.28
N VAL A 154 -14.88 -6.82 7.80
CA VAL A 154 -13.74 -7.61 7.31
C VAL A 154 -13.31 -7.06 5.94
N PRO A 155 -12.03 -6.67 5.75
CA PRO A 155 -11.55 -6.21 4.46
C PRO A 155 -11.54 -7.35 3.43
N ARG A 156 -11.83 -7.01 2.17
CA ARG A 156 -11.73 -7.96 1.04
C ARG A 156 -10.25 -8.29 0.79
N PRO A 157 -9.92 -9.45 0.20
CA PRO A 157 -8.53 -9.81 -0.11
C PRO A 157 -7.75 -8.74 -0.87
N ALA A 158 -8.38 -8.10 -1.84
CA ALA A 158 -7.76 -7.04 -2.63
C ALA A 158 -7.44 -5.77 -1.81
N GLN A 159 -8.20 -5.50 -0.74
CA GLN A 159 -7.91 -4.40 0.20
C GLN A 159 -6.77 -4.78 1.14
N VAL A 160 -6.68 -6.05 1.56
CA VAL A 160 -5.55 -6.56 2.35
C VAL A 160 -4.25 -6.47 1.55
N ASP A 161 -4.28 -6.83 0.26
CA ASP A 161 -3.13 -6.72 -0.64
C ASP A 161 -2.71 -5.26 -0.87
N ALA A 162 -3.68 -4.35 -1.08
CA ALA A 162 -3.40 -2.92 -1.18
C ALA A 162 -2.73 -2.37 0.09
N GLU A 163 -3.26 -2.70 1.27
CA GLU A 163 -2.66 -2.29 2.55
C GLU A 163 -1.26 -2.87 2.76
N HIS A 164 -1.01 -4.10 2.31
CA HIS A 164 0.32 -4.70 2.35
C HIS A 164 1.33 -3.86 1.54
N HIS A 165 0.96 -3.38 0.33
CA HIS A 165 1.82 -2.45 -0.42
C HIS A 165 2.16 -1.18 0.38
N TYR A 166 1.18 -0.58 1.06
CA TYR A 166 1.40 0.60 1.89
C TYR A 166 2.30 0.31 3.10
N VAL A 167 2.11 -0.81 3.80
CA VAL A 167 2.97 -1.24 4.89
C VAL A 167 4.42 -1.41 4.43
N THR A 168 4.64 -2.13 3.32
CA THR A 168 5.98 -2.28 2.73
C THR A 168 6.55 -0.90 2.37
N GLY A 169 5.74 -0.02 1.79
CA GLY A 169 6.11 1.36 1.49
C GLY A 169 6.65 2.14 2.69
N ARG A 170 6.04 1.98 3.87
CA ARG A 170 6.47 2.64 5.11
C ARG A 170 7.77 2.09 5.66
N ILE A 171 7.99 0.77 5.59
CA ILE A 171 9.27 0.13 5.95
C ILE A 171 10.41 0.79 5.18
N TYR A 172 10.25 0.95 3.86
CA TYR A 172 11.29 1.54 3.02
C TYR A 172 11.39 3.07 3.14
N ARG A 173 10.34 3.77 3.60
CA ARG A 173 10.45 5.19 4.03
C ARG A 173 11.13 5.36 5.39
N GLY A 174 11.48 4.28 6.08
CA GLY A 174 12.17 4.30 7.39
C GLY A 174 11.27 4.67 8.57
N GLN A 175 9.94 4.63 8.40
CA GLN A 175 8.98 4.93 9.47
C GLN A 175 8.79 3.70 10.36
N ASP A 176 8.83 3.87 11.69
CA ASP A 176 8.61 2.85 12.74
C ASP A 176 8.88 1.40 12.29
N ARG A 177 10.11 1.17 11.78
CA ARG A 177 10.44 0.00 10.95
C ARG A 177 10.05 -1.32 11.61
N THR A 178 10.26 -1.45 12.92
CA THR A 178 9.94 -2.66 13.68
C THR A 178 8.44 -2.95 13.71
N VAL A 179 7.60 -1.92 13.87
CA VAL A 179 6.13 -2.05 13.87
C VAL A 179 5.66 -2.45 12.48
N TYR A 180 6.10 -1.74 11.45
CA TYR A 180 5.65 -2.06 10.09
C TYR A 180 6.21 -3.39 9.58
N SER A 181 7.41 -3.82 10.01
CA SER A 181 7.89 -5.19 9.75
C SER A 181 6.96 -6.26 10.33
N GLY A 182 6.43 -6.05 11.53
CA GLY A 182 5.44 -6.97 12.10
C GLY A 182 4.10 -6.93 11.35
N ALA A 183 3.66 -5.75 10.95
CA ALA A 183 2.46 -5.61 10.12
C ALA A 183 2.63 -6.25 8.73
N ASP A 184 3.81 -6.15 8.13
CA ASP A 184 4.15 -6.73 6.81
C ASP A 184 4.12 -8.25 6.88
N GLU A 185 4.77 -8.83 7.89
CA GLU A 185 4.74 -10.28 8.16
C GLU A 185 3.31 -10.80 8.37
N ALA A 186 2.51 -10.08 9.16
CA ALA A 186 1.10 -10.40 9.37
C ALA A 186 0.27 -10.27 8.08
N LEU A 187 0.54 -9.23 7.29
CA LEU A 187 0.11 -8.96 5.91
C LEU A 187 0.27 -10.19 5.02
N TRP A 188 1.53 -10.55 4.85
CA TRP A 188 2.01 -11.64 4.03
C TRP A 188 1.37 -12.96 4.45
N TRP A 189 1.33 -13.23 5.75
CA TRP A 189 0.64 -14.39 6.29
C TRP A 189 -0.88 -14.31 6.09
N ALA A 190 -1.56 -13.18 6.27
CA ALA A 190 -3.00 -13.15 6.01
C ALA A 190 -3.33 -13.46 4.54
N LEU A 191 -2.46 -13.05 3.61
CA LEU A 191 -2.59 -13.23 2.16
C LEU A 191 -2.26 -14.64 1.65
N GLY A 192 -1.94 -15.58 2.53
CA GLY A 192 -1.62 -16.96 2.12
C GLY A 192 -0.21 -17.13 1.55
N ARG A 193 0.66 -16.12 1.68
CA ARG A 193 2.03 -16.14 1.17
C ARG A 193 3.01 -16.58 2.26
#